data_AF-A0A2S6T1X6-F1
#
_entry.id   AF-A0A2S6T1X6-F1
#
_cell.length_a   1.000
_cell.length_b   1.000
_cell.length_c   1.000
_cell.angle_alpha   90.00
_cell.angle_beta   90.00
_cell.angle_gamma   90.00
#
_symmetry.space_group_name_H-M   'P 1'
#
loop_
_entity.id
_entity.type
_entity.pdbx_description
1 polymer ?
#
loop_
_entity_poly.entity_id
_entity_poly.type
_entity_poly.pdbx_seq_one_letter_code
_entity_poly.pdbx_strand_id
1 'polypeptide(L)'
;MNLALLFKINAVIIGLNGLSALFFPNIWFDATGLTAGPLAYAAAHGLGCAVIGTALLSWRIPDVAGEGMYPLGIIVGITHSLFVLLSLYEWLIAQVLTGFPVYSNLVISIVLAALFFYSSRKA
;
A
#
# COMPACT_ATOMS: atom_id res chain seq x y z
N MET A 1 -18.72 7.13 2.73
CA MET A 1 -17.84 7.34 1.57
C MET A 1 -18.24 6.36 0.47
N ASN A 2 -18.13 6.74 -0.79
CA ASN A 2 -18.43 5.82 -1.90
C ASN A 2 -17.28 4.80 -2.03
N LEU A 3 -17.57 3.51 -1.96
CA LEU A 3 -16.57 2.44 -2.07
C LEU A 3 -15.81 2.50 -3.41
N ALA A 4 -16.50 2.85 -4.50
CA ALA A 4 -15.86 3.07 -5.80
C ALA A 4 -14.80 4.19 -5.75
N LEU A 5 -15.09 5.28 -5.04
CA LEU A 5 -14.14 6.36 -4.84
C LEU A 5 -12.94 5.90 -3.99
N LEU A 6 -13.19 5.11 -2.95
CA LEU A 6 -12.13 4.59 -2.09
C LEU A 6 -11.14 3.71 -2.85
N PHE A 7 -11.62 2.86 -3.75
CA PHE A 7 -10.79 2.06 -4.66
C PHE A 7 -9.91 2.94 -5.56
N LYS A 8 -10.44 4.06 -6.08
CA LYS A 8 -9.67 5.00 -6.90
C LYS A 8 -8.65 5.79 -6.08
N ILE A 9 -9.00 6.21 -4.87
CA ILE A 9 -8.06 6.85 -3.93
C ILE A 9 -6.92 5.90 -3.59
N ASN A 10 -7.25 4.65 -3.22
CA ASN A 10 -6.27 3.61 -2.95
C ASN A 10 -5.32 3.45 -4.14
N ALA A 11 -5.87 3.27 -5.34
CA ALA A 11 -5.09 3.12 -6.57
C ALA A 11 -4.10 4.27 -6.80
N VAL A 12 -4.50 5.53 -6.56
CA VAL A 12 -3.59 6.67 -6.69
C VAL A 12 -2.47 6.60 -5.66
N ILE A 13 -2.81 6.36 -4.39
CA ILE A 13 -1.83 6.31 -3.29
C ILE A 13 -0.80 5.20 -3.53
N ILE A 14 -1.27 3.98 -3.77
CA ILE A 14 -0.36 2.84 -4.00
C ILE A 14 0.33 2.94 -5.36
N GLY A 15 -0.31 3.51 -6.38
CA GLY A 15 0.30 3.73 -7.69
C GLY A 15 1.46 4.70 -7.63
N LEU A 16 1.32 5.83 -6.92
CA LEU A 16 2.41 6.76 -6.67
C LEU A 16 3.55 6.11 -5.87
N ASN A 17 3.20 5.28 -4.88
CA ASN A 17 4.17 4.53 -4.10
C ASN A 17 4.95 3.53 -4.98
N GLY A 18 4.27 2.76 -5.84
CA GLY A 18 4.89 1.83 -6.77
C GLY A 18 5.76 2.52 -7.83
N LEU A 19 5.31 3.65 -8.39
CA LEU A 19 6.11 4.48 -9.30
C LEU A 19 7.36 5.02 -8.61
N SER A 20 7.25 5.44 -7.35
CA SER A 20 8.39 5.87 -6.55
C SER A 20 9.38 4.72 -6.31
N ALA A 21 8.93 3.52 -5.95
CA ALA A 21 9.80 2.37 -5.77
C ALA A 21 10.52 1.96 -7.07
N LEU A 22 9.85 2.10 -8.22
CA LEU A 22 10.38 1.70 -9.51
C LEU A 22 11.38 2.70 -10.10
N PHE A 23 11.09 4.00 -10.03
CA PHE A 23 11.89 5.03 -10.71
C PHE A 23 12.73 5.89 -9.76
N PHE A 24 12.36 5.95 -8.48
CA PHE A 24 13.00 6.80 -7.47
C PHE A 24 13.31 6.03 -6.17
N PRO A 25 13.95 4.84 -6.23
CA PRO A 25 14.19 4.00 -5.05
C PRO A 25 15.07 4.69 -3.99
N ASN A 26 15.94 5.63 -4.38
CA ASN A 26 16.76 6.40 -3.44
C ASN A 26 15.91 7.13 -2.40
N ILE A 27 14.73 7.65 -2.77
CA ILE A 27 13.83 8.34 -1.82
C ILE A 27 13.44 7.42 -0.66
N TRP A 28 13.30 6.11 -0.92
CA TRP A 28 12.96 5.13 0.12
C TRP A 28 14.16 4.86 1.01
N PHE A 29 15.30 4.56 0.41
CA PHE A 29 16.49 4.16 1.16
C PHE A 29 17.09 5.32 1.95
N ASP A 30 17.16 6.52 1.36
CA ASP A 30 17.63 7.73 2.02
C ASP A 30 16.77 8.06 3.25
N ALA A 31 15.45 7.87 3.15
CA ALA A 31 14.54 8.13 4.26
C ALA A 31 14.68 7.14 5.44
N THR A 32 15.35 6.01 5.22
CA THR A 32 15.63 5.00 6.26
C THR A 32 17.02 5.16 6.88
N GLY A 33 17.90 5.96 6.26
CA GLY A 33 19.30 6.07 6.66
C GLY A 33 20.14 4.81 6.37
N LEU A 34 19.57 3.82 5.67
CA LEU A 34 20.24 2.57 5.31
C LEU A 34 20.92 2.71 3.94
N THR A 35 22.11 2.12 3.81
CA THR A 35 22.80 2.04 2.51
C THR A 35 22.26 0.88 1.70
N ALA A 36 21.61 1.18 0.57
CA ALA A 36 21.07 0.15 -0.32
C ALA A 36 22.15 -0.43 -1.26
N GLY A 37 22.26 -1.76 -1.29
CA GLY A 37 23.07 -2.49 -2.26
C GLY A 37 22.30 -2.83 -3.55
N PRO A 38 22.97 -3.35 -4.59
CA PRO A 38 22.35 -3.66 -5.89
C PRO A 38 21.12 -4.58 -5.81
N LEU A 39 21.13 -5.57 -4.89
CA LEU A 39 19.99 -6.47 -4.69
C LEU A 39 18.77 -5.76 -4.07
N ALA A 40 18.99 -4.76 -3.22
CA ALA A 40 17.91 -3.96 -2.63
C ALA A 40 17.22 -3.10 -3.70
N TYR A 41 17.99 -2.50 -4.62
CA TYR A 41 17.45 -1.79 -5.78
C TYR A 41 16.64 -2.72 -6.69
N ALA A 42 17.15 -3.91 -7.00
CA ALA A 42 16.42 -4.88 -7.80
C ALA A 42 15.08 -5.28 -7.13
N ALA A 43 15.08 -5.49 -5.81
CA ALA A 43 13.88 -5.77 -5.04
C ALA A 43 12.88 -4.60 -5.07
N ALA A 44 13.36 -3.35 -4.93
CA ALA A 44 12.52 -2.15 -5.01
C ALA A 44 11.86 -2.00 -6.38
N HIS A 45 12.58 -2.25 -7.47
CA HIS A 45 12.00 -2.24 -8.82
C HIS A 45 10.95 -3.34 -9.01
N GLY A 46 11.23 -4.55 -8.54
CA GLY A 46 10.27 -5.66 -8.58
C GLY A 46 8.99 -5.36 -7.79
N LEU A 47 9.13 -4.82 -6.58
CA LEU A 47 8.01 -4.36 -5.76
C LEU A 47 7.24 -3.25 -6.48
N GLY A 48 7.93 -2.27 -7.04
CA GLY A 48 7.33 -1.16 -7.79
C GLY A 48 6.44 -1.66 -8.93
N CYS A 49 6.91 -2.61 -9.75
CA CYS A 49 6.12 -3.25 -10.79
C CYS A 49 4.87 -3.95 -10.24
N ALA A 50 5.00 -4.72 -9.17
CA ALA A 50 3.88 -5.43 -8.55
C ALA A 50 2.82 -4.45 -8.00
N VAL A 51 3.27 -3.40 -7.31
CA VAL A 51 2.40 -2.38 -6.69
C VAL A 51 1.71 -1.52 -7.76
N ILE A 52 2.37 -1.21 -8.87
CA ILE A 52 1.71 -0.54 -10.00
C ILE A 52 0.61 -1.44 -10.58
N GLY A 53 0.85 -2.75 -10.71
CA GLY A 53 -0.16 -3.71 -11.14
C GLY A 53 -1.38 -3.72 -10.22
N THR A 54 -1.18 -3.75 -8.91
CA THR A 54 -2.28 -3.71 -7.93
C THR A 54 -3.01 -2.36 -7.92
N ALA A 55 -2.31 -1.25 -8.18
CA ALA A 55 -2.91 0.07 -8.37
C ALA A 55 -3.89 0.07 -9.54
N LEU A 56 -3.49 -0.47 -10.69
CA LEU A 56 -4.33 -0.57 -11.88
C LEU A 56 -5.56 -1.46 -11.62
N LEU A 57 -5.39 -2.59 -10.94
CA LEU A 57 -6.51 -3.43 -10.51
C LEU A 57 -7.47 -2.66 -9.61
N SER A 58 -6.95 -2.01 -8.56
CA SER A 58 -7.74 -1.19 -7.64
C SER A 58 -8.51 -0.09 -8.38
N TRP A 59 -7.92 0.51 -9.41
CA TRP A 59 -8.60 1.54 -10.23
C TRP A 59 -9.75 0.98 -11.06
N ARG A 60 -9.59 -0.23 -11.62
CA ARG A 60 -10.57 -0.85 -12.52
C ARG A 60 -11.69 -1.57 -11.80
N ILE A 61 -11.48 -2.07 -10.58
CA ILE A 61 -12.48 -2.84 -9.81
C ILE A 61 -13.87 -2.16 -9.80
N PRO A 62 -14.01 -0.86 -9.48
CA PRO A 62 -15.32 -0.21 -9.45
C PRO A 62 -16.07 -0.22 -10.78
N ASP A 63 -15.34 -0.25 -11.89
CA ASP A 63 -15.91 -0.17 -13.22
C ASP A 63 -16.32 -1.55 -13.78
N VAL A 64 -15.79 -2.64 -13.20
CA VAL A 64 -15.96 -4.02 -13.75
C VAL A 64 -16.64 -5.00 -12.79
N ALA A 65 -16.54 -4.78 -11.48
CA ALA A 65 -16.94 -5.78 -10.49
C ALA A 65 -18.41 -5.70 -10.05
N GLY A 66 -19.11 -4.59 -10.34
CA GLY A 66 -20.48 -4.37 -9.84
C GLY A 66 -20.55 -4.56 -8.32
N GLU A 67 -21.48 -5.39 -7.84
CA GLU A 67 -21.59 -5.75 -6.42
C GLU A 67 -20.41 -6.59 -5.89
N GLY A 68 -19.64 -7.24 -6.76
CA GLY A 68 -18.40 -7.92 -6.38
C GLY A 68 -17.34 -7.00 -5.77
N MET A 69 -17.51 -5.68 -5.86
CA MET A 69 -16.62 -4.72 -5.22
C MET A 69 -16.61 -4.81 -3.69
N TYR A 70 -17.70 -5.24 -3.05
CA TYR A 70 -17.79 -5.32 -1.58
C TYR A 70 -16.81 -6.36 -0.99
N PRO A 71 -16.83 -7.64 -1.41
CA PRO A 71 -15.85 -8.62 -0.91
C PRO A 71 -14.42 -8.27 -1.34
N LEU A 72 -14.22 -7.67 -2.52
CA LEU A 72 -12.90 -7.17 -2.94
C LEU A 72 -12.40 -6.04 -2.03
N GLY A 73 -13.30 -5.18 -1.54
CA GLY A 73 -12.95 -4.10 -0.61
C GLY A 73 -12.47 -4.62 0.73
N ILE A 74 -13.04 -5.74 1.21
CA ILE A 74 -12.55 -6.46 2.39
C ILE A 74 -11.13 -6.98 2.15
N ILE A 75 -10.85 -7.57 0.97
CA ILE A 75 -9.51 -8.04 0.62
C ILE A 75 -8.50 -6.89 0.65
N VAL A 76 -8.82 -5.74 0.06
CA VAL A 76 -7.94 -4.55 0.11
C VAL A 76 -7.74 -4.06 1.55
N GLY A 77 -8.78 -4.09 2.38
CA GLY A 77 -8.67 -3.79 3.82
C GLY A 77 -7.75 -4.75 4.57
N ILE A 78 -7.80 -6.05 4.25
CA ILE A 78 -6.88 -7.06 4.79
C ILE A 78 -5.46 -6.79 4.32
N THR A 79 -5.24 -6.47 3.03
CA THR A 79 -3.91 -6.13 2.51
C THR A 79 -3.29 -4.96 3.28
N HIS A 80 -4.05 -3.89 3.53
CA HIS A 80 -3.55 -2.77 4.35
C HIS A 80 -3.28 -3.19 5.79
N SER A 81 -4.11 -4.05 6.38
CA SER A 81 -3.85 -4.60 7.72
C SER A 81 -2.54 -5.39 7.78
N LEU A 82 -2.21 -6.15 6.73
CA LEU A 82 -0.93 -6.85 6.63
C LEU A 82 0.25 -5.87 6.55
N PHE A 83 0.12 -4.75 5.82
CA PHE A 83 1.14 -3.71 5.80
C PHE A 83 1.30 -3.01 7.14
N VAL A 84 0.21 -2.84 7.91
CA VAL A 84 0.30 -2.35 9.30
C VAL A 84 1.11 -3.31 10.15
N LEU A 85 0.79 -4.61 10.11
CA LEU A 85 1.52 -5.63 10.88
C LEU A 85 2.99 -5.69 10.49
N LEU A 86 3.31 -5.65 9.19
CA LEU A 86 4.67 -5.59 8.70
C LEU A 86 5.40 -4.35 9.22
N SER A 87 4.78 -3.17 9.11
CA SER A 87 5.39 -1.92 9.58
C SER A 87 5.64 -1.93 11.09
N LEU A 88 4.73 -2.49 11.88
CA LEU A 88 4.91 -2.68 13.32
C LEU A 88 6.03 -3.67 13.63
N TYR A 89 6.12 -4.77 12.89
CA TYR A 89 7.20 -5.75 13.05
C TYR A 89 8.57 -5.12 12.77
N GLU A 90 8.71 -4.43 11.63
CA GLU A 90 9.96 -3.78 11.22
C GLU A 90 10.42 -2.72 12.23
N TRP A 91 9.45 -2.01 12.84
CA TRP A 91 9.73 -0.97 13.81
C TRP A 91 10.02 -1.49 15.23
N LEU A 92 9.13 -2.33 15.76
CA LEU A 92 9.16 -2.72 17.18
C LEU A 92 10.04 -3.94 17.44
N ILE A 93 10.17 -4.84 16.47
CA ILE A 93 10.83 -6.15 16.66
C ILE A 93 12.14 -6.20 15.88
N ALA A 94 12.10 -5.99 14.57
CA ALA A 94 13.31 -6.06 13.75
C ALA A 94 14.22 -4.83 13.96
N GLN A 95 13.64 -3.71 14.39
CA GLN A 95 14.32 -2.42 14.61
C GLN A 95 15.13 -1.94 13.39
N VAL A 96 14.69 -2.31 12.19
CA VAL A 96 15.37 -1.97 10.92
C VAL A 96 14.91 -0.63 10.38
N LEU A 97 13.63 -0.30 10.56
CA LEU A 97 13.02 0.90 10.02
C LEU A 97 12.48 1.78 11.16
N THR A 98 12.78 3.08 11.12
CA THR A 98 12.28 4.06 12.09
C THR A 98 11.92 5.38 11.41
N GLY A 99 11.23 6.26 12.13
CA GLY A 99 10.96 7.62 11.68
C GLY A 99 9.85 7.72 10.63
N PHE A 100 9.96 8.74 9.79
CA PHE A 100 8.90 9.16 8.85
C PHE A 100 8.38 8.03 7.94
N PRO A 101 9.22 7.15 7.34
CA PRO A 101 8.75 6.07 6.47
C PRO A 101 7.79 5.11 7.18
N VAL A 102 8.11 4.72 8.41
CA VAL A 102 7.26 3.81 9.19
C VAL A 102 5.95 4.50 9.58
N TYR A 103 6.03 5.72 10.11
CA TYR A 103 4.84 6.43 10.59
C TYR A 103 3.87 6.75 9.47
N SER A 104 4.36 7.19 8.31
CA SER A 104 3.52 7.48 7.15
C SER A 104 2.81 6.21 6.64
N ASN A 105 3.52 5.09 6.53
CA ASN A 105 2.94 3.82 6.09
C ASN A 105 1.88 3.31 7.08
N LEU A 106 2.16 3.35 8.39
CA LEU A 106 1.20 2.98 9.43
C LEU A 106 -0.07 3.82 9.35
N VAL A 107 0.06 5.15 9.33
CA VAL A 107 -1.11 6.05 9.32
C VAL A 107 -1.95 5.81 8.07
N ILE A 108 -1.33 5.76 6.89
CA ILE A 108 -2.04 5.56 5.63
C ILE A 108 -2.73 4.19 5.62
N SER A 109 -2.05 3.12 5.98
CA SER A 109 -2.61 1.77 5.95
C SER A 109 -3.69 1.57 7.01
N ILE A 110 -3.56 2.11 8.23
CA ILE A 110 -4.63 2.04 9.24
C ILE A 110 -5.89 2.75 8.75
N VAL A 111 -5.73 3.97 8.21
CA VAL A 111 -6.85 4.77 7.70
C VAL A 111 -7.52 4.05 6.54
N LEU A 112 -6.76 3.57 5.55
CA LEU A 112 -7.32 2.86 4.40
C LEU A 112 -7.98 1.53 4.82
N ALA A 113 -7.36 0.73 5.68
CA ALA A 113 -7.95 -0.50 6.20
C ALA A 113 -9.30 -0.22 6.87
N ALA A 114 -9.35 0.75 7.78
CA ALA A 114 -10.58 1.12 8.48
C ALA A 114 -11.68 1.59 7.50
N LEU A 115 -11.32 2.41 6.53
CA LEU A 115 -12.26 2.91 5.52
C LEU A 115 -12.79 1.80 4.61
N PHE A 116 -11.93 0.85 4.21
CA PHE A 116 -12.31 -0.29 3.38
C PHE A 116 -13.22 -1.23 4.14
N PHE A 117 -12.89 -1.61 5.38
CA PHE A 117 -13.78 -2.41 6.21
C PHE A 117 -15.10 -1.70 6.45
N TYR A 118 -15.08 -0.42 6.83
CA TYR A 118 -16.30 0.34 7.08
C TYR A 118 -17.22 0.38 5.86
N SER A 119 -16.66 0.70 4.69
CA SER A 119 -17.41 0.92 3.45
C SER A 119 -17.84 -0.38 2.78
N SER A 120 -17.15 -1.49 3.06
CA SER A 120 -17.46 -2.81 2.49
C SER A 120 -18.52 -3.59 3.28
N ARG A 121 -18.96 -3.10 4.45
CA ARG A 121 -19.99 -3.75 5.28
C ARG A 121 -21.41 -3.72 4.70
N LYS A 122 -21.67 -2.91 3.67
CA LYS A 122 -23.01 -2.74 3.06
C LYS A 122 -23.26 -3.73 1.91
N ALA A 123 -22.79 -4.96 2.04
CA ALA A 123 -23.27 -6.07 1.22
C ALA A 123 -24.63 -6.55 1.75
#